data_AF-A0A358Q2X3-F1
#
_entry.id   AF-A0A358Q2X3-F1
#
_cell.length_a   1.000
_cell.length_b   1.000
_cell.length_c   1.000
_cell.angle_alpha   90.00
_cell.angle_beta   90.00
_cell.angle_gamma   90.00
#
_symmetry.space_group_name_H-M   'P 1'
#
loop_
_entity.id
_entity.type
_entity.pdbx_description
1 polymer ?
#
loop_
_entity_poly.entity_id
_entity_poly.type
_entity_poly.pdbx_seq_one_letter_code
_entity_poly.pdbx_strand_id
1 'polypeptide(L)'
;MFVLFKCMECSRLIAWTDNKSDGHRCDCGGILDPIDKGKREDLREKYFVQGDIDFHPRKALFAITYREHDEIMYNLLSERFAQLKATPDTRNEKKYQQIEYLLGLYRRKIEQHDLKR
;
A
#
# COMPACT_ATOMS: atom_id res chain seq x y z
N MET A 1 5.28 -9.84 -13.75
CA MET A 1 4.34 -10.60 -14.58
C MET A 1 2.93 -10.35 -14.05
N PHE A 2 1.97 -10.22 -14.96
CA PHE A 2 0.55 -10.02 -14.64
C PHE A 2 -0.25 -11.27 -15.03
N VAL A 3 -1.29 -11.56 -14.27
CA VAL A 3 -2.36 -12.49 -14.61
C VAL A 3 -3.58 -11.65 -14.98
N LEU A 4 -4.11 -11.88 -16.17
CA LEU A 4 -5.29 -11.21 -16.70
C LEU A 4 -6.54 -12.02 -16.32
N PHE A 5 -7.54 -11.33 -15.83
CA PHE A 5 -8.82 -11.88 -15.43
C PHE A 5 -9.95 -11.21 -16.22
N LYS A 6 -11.00 -11.99 -16.47
CA LYS A 6 -12.29 -11.48 -16.94
C LYS A 6 -13.31 -11.62 -15.84
N CYS A 7 -14.04 -10.54 -15.54
CA CYS A 7 -15.18 -10.63 -14.63
C CYS A 7 -16.34 -11.37 -15.30
N MET A 8 -16.89 -12.39 -14.63
CA MET A 8 -18.02 -13.14 -15.18
C MET A 8 -19.34 -12.36 -15.18
N GLU A 9 -19.46 -11.31 -14.37
CA GLU A 9 -20.69 -10.49 -14.26
C GLU A 9 -20.67 -9.30 -15.25
N CYS A 10 -19.62 -8.49 -15.22
CA CYS A 10 -19.55 -7.26 -16.03
C CYS A 10 -18.61 -7.36 -17.24
N SER A 11 -17.99 -8.52 -17.48
CA SER A 11 -17.04 -8.77 -18.58
C SER A 11 -15.79 -7.88 -18.61
N ARG A 12 -15.54 -7.07 -17.57
CA ARG A 12 -14.36 -6.21 -17.49
C ARG A 12 -13.07 -7.02 -17.42
N LEU A 13 -12.02 -6.52 -18.07
CA LEU A 13 -10.67 -7.08 -18.07
C LEU A 13 -9.83 -6.42 -16.97
N ILE A 14 -9.29 -7.22 -16.06
CA ILE A 14 -8.54 -6.75 -14.89
C ILE A 14 -7.24 -7.54 -14.80
N ALA A 15 -6.10 -6.87 -14.69
CA ALA A 15 -4.80 -7.51 -14.58
C ALA A 15 -4.19 -7.30 -13.18
N TRP A 16 -3.86 -8.40 -12.51
CA TRP A 16 -3.18 -8.39 -11.21
C TRP A 16 -1.75 -8.93 -11.34
N THR A 17 -0.85 -8.53 -10.45
CA THR A 17 0.47 -9.15 -10.39
C THR A 17 0.37 -10.60 -9.91
N ASP A 18 1.11 -11.51 -10.56
CA ASP A 18 1.07 -12.99 -10.37
C ASP A 18 1.08 -13.45 -8.90
N ASN A 19 1.77 -12.72 -8.00
CA ASN A 19 1.88 -13.07 -6.59
C ASN A 19 0.60 -12.78 -5.75
N LYS A 20 -0.51 -12.36 -6.38
CA LYS A 20 -1.75 -11.94 -5.72
C LYS A 20 -3.01 -12.42 -6.44
N SER A 21 -2.94 -13.41 -7.31
CA SER A 21 -4.12 -13.87 -8.09
C SER A 21 -5.25 -14.47 -7.24
N ASP A 22 -4.98 -14.89 -6.00
CA ASP A 22 -5.98 -15.58 -5.18
C ASP A 22 -6.92 -14.63 -4.43
N GLY A 23 -8.22 -14.78 -4.70
CA GLY A 23 -9.30 -14.20 -3.89
C GLY A 23 -9.77 -12.79 -4.25
N HIS A 24 -9.32 -12.22 -5.36
CA HIS A 24 -9.79 -10.90 -5.81
C HIS A 24 -11.16 -10.96 -6.50
N ARG A 25 -12.01 -9.98 -6.18
CA ARG A 25 -13.30 -9.74 -6.85
C ARG A 25 -13.18 -8.54 -7.78
N CYS A 26 -14.05 -8.49 -8.78
CA CYS A 26 -14.25 -7.28 -9.56
C CYS A 26 -14.86 -6.18 -8.67
N ASP A 27 -14.69 -4.91 -9.05
CA ASP A 27 -15.35 -3.77 -8.38
C ASP A 27 -16.89 -3.90 -8.36
N CYS A 28 -17.47 -4.62 -9.33
CA CYS A 28 -18.89 -4.94 -9.34
C CYS A 28 -19.31 -6.04 -8.34
N GLY A 29 -18.36 -6.61 -7.59
CA GLY A 29 -18.57 -7.74 -6.68
C GLY A 29 -18.53 -9.11 -7.35
N GLY A 30 -18.48 -9.15 -8.68
CA GLY A 30 -18.42 -10.37 -9.50
C GLY A 30 -17.14 -11.17 -9.35
N ILE A 31 -17.22 -12.46 -9.69
CA ILE A 31 -16.09 -13.39 -9.65
C ILE A 31 -15.17 -13.11 -10.86
N LEU A 32 -13.86 -13.19 -10.62
CA LEU A 32 -12.82 -13.04 -11.63
C LEU A 32 -12.35 -14.41 -12.09
N ASP A 33 -12.38 -14.63 -13.40
CA ASP A 33 -11.89 -15.86 -14.04
C ASP A 33 -10.56 -15.56 -14.75
N PRO A 34 -9.46 -16.28 -14.45
CA PRO A 34 -8.17 -16.05 -15.09
C PRO A 34 -8.20 -16.51 -16.55
N ILE A 35 -7.80 -15.63 -17.47
CA ILE A 35 -7.86 -15.90 -18.92
C ILE A 35 -6.48 -15.84 -19.62
N ASP A 36 -5.50 -15.15 -19.06
CA ASP A 36 -4.15 -15.06 -19.65
C ASP A 36 -3.09 -14.62 -18.63
N LYS A 37 -1.80 -14.66 -19.01
CA LYS A 37 -0.70 -14.09 -18.23
C LYS A 37 0.41 -13.55 -19.13
N GLY A 38 1.05 -12.45 -18.72
CA GLY A 38 2.10 -11.83 -19.53
C GLY A 38 2.73 -10.58 -18.92
N LYS A 39 3.53 -9.88 -19.73
CA LYS A 39 3.95 -8.50 -19.41
C LYS A 39 2.80 -7.54 -19.68
N ARG A 40 2.90 -6.33 -19.12
CA ARG A 40 1.83 -5.32 -19.26
C ARG A 40 1.64 -4.94 -20.73
N GLU A 41 2.73 -4.80 -21.46
CA GLU A 41 2.78 -4.37 -22.85
C GLU A 41 2.15 -5.45 -23.74
N ASP A 42 2.58 -6.71 -23.57
CA ASP A 42 2.05 -7.86 -24.33
C ASP A 42 0.53 -8.01 -24.15
N LEU A 43 0.04 -7.88 -22.91
CA LEU A 43 -1.41 -7.98 -22.62
C LEU A 43 -2.18 -6.80 -23.20
N ARG A 44 -1.63 -5.58 -23.16
CA ARG A 44 -2.26 -4.42 -23.80
C ARG A 44 -2.39 -4.60 -25.29
N GLU A 45 -1.33 -5.05 -25.96
CA GLU A 45 -1.32 -5.26 -27.39
C GLU A 45 -2.33 -6.35 -27.80
N LYS A 46 -2.35 -7.46 -27.07
CA LYS A 46 -3.22 -8.61 -27.38
C LYS A 46 -4.71 -8.33 -27.17
N TYR A 47 -5.06 -7.49 -26.19
CA TYR A 47 -6.45 -7.25 -25.79
C TYR A 47 -6.95 -5.82 -26.08
N PHE A 48 -6.17 -5.00 -26.79
CA PHE A 48 -6.50 -3.61 -27.13
C PHE A 48 -7.92 -3.43 -27.70
N VAL A 49 -8.39 -4.37 -28.52
CA VAL A 49 -9.70 -4.31 -29.19
C VAL A 49 -10.87 -4.59 -28.24
N GLN A 50 -10.65 -5.32 -27.14
CA GLN A 50 -11.70 -5.74 -26.21
C GLN A 50 -12.02 -4.70 -25.13
N GLY A 51 -11.28 -3.60 -25.09
CA GLY A 51 -11.42 -2.52 -24.12
C GLY A 51 -10.15 -2.34 -23.27
N ASP A 52 -10.11 -1.24 -22.51
CA ASP A 52 -9.00 -0.96 -21.60
C ASP A 52 -8.89 -2.03 -20.50
N ILE A 53 -7.68 -2.50 -20.25
CA ILE A 53 -7.37 -3.40 -19.15
C ILE A 53 -7.05 -2.57 -17.90
N ASP A 54 -7.77 -2.83 -16.81
CA ASP A 54 -7.46 -2.26 -15.49
C ASP A 54 -6.27 -2.99 -14.88
N PHE A 55 -5.09 -2.38 -15.02
CA PHE A 55 -3.87 -2.88 -14.38
C PHE A 55 -3.82 -2.43 -12.94
N HIS A 56 -4.14 -3.33 -12.01
CA HIS A 56 -3.89 -3.06 -10.60
C HIS A 56 -2.39 -3.18 -10.37
N PRO A 57 -1.72 -2.08 -10.00
CA PRO A 57 -0.31 -2.16 -9.69
C PRO A 57 -0.13 -3.16 -8.54
N ARG A 58 1.08 -3.73 -8.46
CA ARG A 58 1.60 -4.20 -7.17
C ARG A 58 1.20 -3.10 -6.20
N LYS A 59 0.40 -3.39 -5.15
CA LYS A 59 0.32 -2.45 -4.04
C LYS A 59 1.79 -2.24 -3.66
N ALA A 60 2.36 -1.11 -4.10
CA ALA A 60 3.44 -0.47 -3.41
C ALA A 60 2.77 -0.05 -2.11
N LEU A 61 2.56 -1.02 -1.23
CA LEU A 61 2.68 -0.76 0.19
C LEU A 61 4.12 -0.27 0.29
N PHE A 62 4.27 1.04 0.11
CA PHE A 62 5.47 1.83 0.23
C PHE A 62 6.48 1.69 -0.94
N ALA A 63 6.32 2.56 -1.94
CA ALA A 63 7.45 3.04 -2.77
C ALA A 63 8.25 4.13 -2.03
N ILE A 64 8.18 4.12 -0.70
CA ILE A 64 9.09 4.83 0.17
C ILE A 64 10.04 3.76 0.71
N THR A 65 11.33 4.06 0.70
CA THR A 65 12.33 3.26 1.40
C THR A 65 11.91 3.07 2.86
N TYR A 66 12.36 2.00 3.51
CA TYR A 66 12.10 1.78 4.95
C TYR A 66 12.47 3.02 5.80
N ARG A 67 13.49 3.76 5.38
CA ARG A 67 13.87 5.05 5.97
C ARG A 67 12.79 6.12 5.81
N GLU A 68 12.36 6.39 4.59
CA GLU A 68 11.31 7.39 4.31
C GLU A 68 9.99 7.05 5.01
N HIS A 69 9.66 5.75 5.16
CA HIS A 69 8.54 5.31 5.99
C HIS A 69 8.70 5.73 7.45
N ASP A 70 9.86 5.45 8.04
CA ASP A 70 10.11 5.75 9.43
C ASP A 70 10.17 7.27 9.69
N GLU A 71 10.67 8.07 8.73
CA GLU A 71 10.64 9.54 8.78
C GLU A 71 9.20 10.09 8.73
N ILE A 72 8.35 9.58 7.83
CA ILE A 72 6.92 9.97 7.77
C ILE A 72 6.20 9.64 9.07
N MET A 73 6.38 8.43 9.60
CA MET A 73 5.77 8.02 10.85
C MET A 73 6.26 8.86 12.03
N TYR A 74 7.55 9.19 12.07
CA TYR A 74 8.12 10.07 13.10
C TYR A 74 7.50 11.47 13.07
N ASN A 75 7.35 12.07 11.89
CA ASN A 75 6.77 13.40 11.72
C ASN A 75 5.30 13.44 12.14
N LEU A 76 4.49 12.49 11.67
CA LEU A 76 3.07 12.38 12.04
C LEU A 76 2.87 12.21 13.55
N LEU A 77 3.68 11.37 14.20
CA LEU A 77 3.61 11.19 15.65
C LEU A 77 4.04 12.45 16.40
N SER A 78 5.05 13.16 15.89
CA SER A 78 5.56 14.40 16.50
C SER A 78 4.52 15.51 16.46
N GLU A 79 3.86 15.71 15.31
CA GLU A 79 2.75 16.65 15.16
C GLU A 79 1.60 16.30 16.10
N ARG A 80 1.21 15.02 16.14
CA ARG A 80 0.13 14.56 17.03
C ARG A 80 0.48 14.79 18.50
N PHE A 81 1.74 14.55 18.87
CA PHE A 81 2.21 14.75 20.23
C PHE A 81 2.18 16.23 20.63
N ALA A 82 2.59 17.13 19.73
CA ALA A 82 2.53 18.58 19.95
C ALA A 82 1.09 19.08 20.13
N GLN A 83 0.15 18.61 19.29
CA GLN A 83 -1.28 18.94 19.42
C GLN A 83 -1.85 18.51 20.78
N LEU A 84 -1.52 17.29 21.21
CA LEU A 84 -1.98 16.78 22.50
C LEU A 84 -1.34 17.56 23.67
N LYS A 85 -0.07 17.98 23.56
CA LYS A 85 0.56 18.81 24.59
C LYS A 85 -0.02 20.23 24.68
N ALA A 86 -0.51 20.78 23.57
CA ALA A 86 -1.18 22.09 23.57
C ALA A 86 -2.54 22.08 24.29
N THR A 87 -3.15 20.91 24.48
CA THR A 87 -4.40 20.72 25.22
C THR A 87 -4.24 19.64 26.30
N PRO A 88 -3.52 19.95 27.41
CA PRO A 88 -3.22 18.95 28.43
C PRO A 88 -4.50 18.40 29.06
N ASP A 89 -4.72 17.10 28.89
CA ASP A 89 -5.81 16.36 29.53
C ASP A 89 -5.19 15.16 30.25
N THR A 90 -5.40 15.07 31.56
CA THR A 90 -4.86 14.00 32.42
C THR A 90 -5.33 12.61 31.97
N ARG A 91 -6.46 12.52 31.26
CA ARG A 91 -6.94 11.25 30.67
C ARG A 91 -6.09 10.74 29.51
N ASN A 92 -5.19 11.59 28.97
CA ASN A 92 -4.31 11.25 27.87
C ASN A 92 -2.91 10.79 28.33
N GLU A 93 -2.62 10.71 29.63
CA GLU A 93 -1.30 10.31 30.16
C GLU A 93 -0.73 9.03 29.53
N LYS A 94 -1.55 7.98 29.45
CA LYS A 94 -1.15 6.72 28.80
C LYS A 94 -0.90 6.88 27.29
N LYS A 95 -1.66 7.75 26.61
CA LYS A 95 -1.46 8.04 25.18
C LYS A 95 -0.17 8.82 24.95
N TYR A 96 0.19 9.76 25.83
CA TYR A 96 1.47 10.47 25.75
C TYR A 96 2.64 9.51 25.87
N GLN A 97 2.63 8.64 26.89
CA GLN A 97 3.67 7.62 27.10
C GLN A 97 3.80 6.69 25.88
N GLN A 98 2.69 6.29 25.28
CA GLN A 98 2.69 5.44 24.09
C GLN A 98 3.28 6.17 22.87
N ILE A 99 2.94 7.44 22.66
CA ILE A 99 3.48 8.24 21.55
C ILE A 99 4.97 8.51 21.75
N GLU A 100 5.41 8.86 22.97
CA GLU A 100 6.83 9.06 23.29
C GLU A 100 7.66 7.79 23.03
N TYR A 101 7.15 6.62 23.43
CA TYR A 101 7.80 5.35 23.15
C TYR A 101 7.96 5.09 21.64
N LEU A 102 6.89 5.32 20.86
CA LEU A 102 6.91 5.15 19.41
C LEU A 102 7.89 6.13 18.74
N LEU A 103 7.91 7.40 19.16
CA LEU A 103 8.86 8.39 18.68
C LEU A 103 10.32 7.94 18.92
N GLY A 104 10.62 7.39 20.09
CA GLY A 104 11.94 6.83 20.40
C GLY A 104 12.31 5.62 19.54
N LEU A 105 11.34 4.76 19.20
CA LEU A 105 11.57 3.64 18.28
C LEU A 105 11.88 4.11 16.86
N TYR A 106 11.08 5.01 16.30
CA TYR A 106 11.29 5.50 14.93
C TYR A 106 12.60 6.28 14.81
N ARG A 107 12.93 7.13 15.79
CA ARG A 107 14.22 7.84 15.81
C ARG A 107 15.41 6.87 15.73
N ARG A 108 15.44 5.82 16.55
CA ARG A 108 16.52 4.82 16.53
C ARG A 108 16.63 4.09 15.20
N LYS A 109 15.49 3.78 14.55
CA LYS A 109 15.51 3.11 13.24
C LYS A 109 16.13 4.01 12.17
N ILE A 110 15.78 5.30 12.16
CA ILE A 110 16.36 6.29 11.25
C ILE A 110 17.87 6.39 11.47
N GLU A 111 18.33 6.54 12.72
CA GLU A 111 19.76 6.59 13.07
C GLU A 111 20.53 5.33 12.64
N GLN A 112 19.95 4.14 12.82
CA GLN A 112 20.55 2.88 12.38
C GLN A 112 20.67 2.76 10.85
N HIS A 113 19.78 3.40 10.11
CA HIS A 113 19.88 3.48 8.65
C HIS A 113 21.04 4.38 8.21
N ASP A 114 21.33 5.45 8.94
CA ASP A 114 22.41 6.39 8.62
C ASP A 114 23.80 5.86 8.97
N LEU A 115 23.93 5.00 10.00
CA LEU A 115 25.19 4.36 10.38
C LEU A 115 25.64 3.22 9.44
N LYS A 116 24.76 2.73 8.56
CA LYS A 116 25.04 1.61 7.63
C LYS A 116 25.40 2.07 6.21
N ARG A 117 25.56 3.37 5.99
CA ARG A 117 26.02 3.97 4.72
C ARG A 117 27.49 4.37 4.84
#